data_AF-A0A945BF13-F1
#
_entry.id   AF-A0A945BF13-F1
#
_cell.length_a   1.000
_cell.length_b   1.000
_cell.length_c   1.000
_cell.angle_alpha   90.00
_cell.angle_beta   90.00
_cell.angle_gamma   90.00
#
_symmetry.space_group_name_H-M   'P 1'
#
loop_
_entity.id
_entity.type
_entity.pdbx_description
1 polymer ?
#
loop_
_entity_poly.entity_id
_entity_poly.type
_entity_poly.pdbx_seq_one_letter_code
_entity_poly.pdbx_strand_id
1 'polypeptide(L)'
;MLVNFNTIPEESRIWIYAAEQKLTNEQESYILQSISDHIKNWEAHKVPLTAGVAILENHFIVVALDESKNLASGCSIDTLQKLIQHLEKDLSISLLNRLNIFCKIEDVDRC
;
A
#
# COMPACT_ATOMS: atom_id res chain seq x y z
N MET A 1 8.08 -9.53 7.56
CA MET A 1 7.21 -10.72 7.54
C MET A 1 5.89 -10.34 6.88
N LEU A 2 5.57 -11.01 5.77
CA LEU A 2 4.31 -10.81 5.06
C LEU A 2 3.20 -11.65 5.70
N VAL A 3 2.05 -11.02 5.96
CA VAL A 3 0.83 -11.68 6.44
C VAL A 3 -0.35 -11.33 5.54
N ASN A 4 -1.43 -12.10 5.64
CA ASN A 4 -2.67 -11.77 4.93
C ASN A 4 -3.22 -10.45 5.49
N PHE A 5 -3.51 -9.49 4.60
CA PHE A 5 -4.05 -8.18 4.96
C PHE A 5 -5.29 -8.28 5.86
N ASN A 6 -6.20 -9.22 5.59
CA ASN A 6 -7.45 -9.40 6.34
C ASN A 6 -7.23 -10.03 7.74
N THR A 7 -5.99 -10.35 8.11
CA THR A 7 -5.65 -10.97 9.40
C THR A 7 -4.80 -10.06 10.29
N ILE A 8 -4.48 -8.86 9.81
CA ILE A 8 -3.70 -7.89 10.58
C ILE A 8 -4.59 -7.20 11.63
N PRO A 9 -4.07 -6.83 12.82
CA PRO A 9 -4.87 -6.15 13.84
C PRO A 9 -5.48 -4.82 13.34
N GLU A 10 -6.65 -4.46 13.84
CA GLU A 10 -7.34 -3.20 13.47
C GLU A 10 -6.56 -1.95 13.90
N GLU A 11 -5.76 -2.06 14.97
CA GLU A 11 -4.89 -1.01 15.50
C GLU A 11 -3.60 -0.81 14.66
N SER A 12 -3.47 -1.52 13.53
CA SER A 12 -2.33 -1.41 12.65
C SER A 12 -2.19 -0.03 12.04
N ARG A 13 -0.95 0.42 11.91
CA ARG A 13 -0.63 1.63 11.16
C ARG A 13 -0.80 1.38 9.67
N ILE A 14 -1.47 2.30 8.98
CA ILE A 14 -1.77 2.18 7.55
C ILE A 14 -1.06 3.27 6.76
N TRP A 15 -0.50 2.89 5.61
CA TRP A 15 -0.16 3.80 4.51
C TRP A 15 -1.10 3.53 3.33
N ILE A 16 -1.65 4.60 2.78
CA ILE A 16 -2.53 4.54 1.60
C ILE A 16 -1.88 5.34 0.49
N TYR A 17 -1.74 4.71 -0.68
CA TYR A 17 -1.29 5.33 -1.92
C TYR A 17 -2.37 5.11 -2.97
N ALA A 18 -2.85 6.19 -3.58
CA ALA A 18 -4.02 6.13 -4.44
C ALA A 18 -3.63 6.47 -5.88
N ALA A 19 -3.86 5.53 -6.78
CA ALA A 19 -3.68 5.73 -8.21
C ALA A 19 -4.77 6.66 -8.73
N GLU A 20 -4.38 7.71 -9.46
CA GLU A 20 -5.35 8.64 -10.07
C GLU A 20 -6.28 7.95 -11.07
N GLN A 21 -5.74 6.97 -11.80
CA GLN A 21 -6.49 6.14 -12.75
C GLN A 21 -6.64 4.73 -12.21
N LYS A 22 -7.68 4.04 -12.68
CA LYS A 22 -7.94 2.65 -12.35
C LYS A 22 -6.76 1.79 -12.78
N LEU A 23 -6.21 1.02 -11.85
CA LEU A 23 -5.13 0.08 -12.14
C LEU A 23 -5.65 -1.08 -12.99
N THR A 24 -4.84 -1.52 -13.95
CA THR A 24 -5.10 -2.77 -14.68
C THR A 24 -4.73 -3.98 -13.81
N ASN A 25 -5.30 -5.15 -14.10
CA ASN A 25 -4.96 -6.38 -13.38
C ASN A 25 -3.44 -6.69 -13.41
N GLU A 26 -2.77 -6.34 -14.51
CA GLU A 26 -1.32 -6.48 -14.66
C GLU A 26 -0.56 -5.53 -13.73
N GLN A 27 -0.96 -4.25 -13.69
CA GLN A 27 -0.39 -3.26 -12.78
C GLN A 27 -0.62 -3.66 -11.32
N GLU A 28 -1.83 -4.10 -10.97
CA GLU A 28 -2.17 -4.57 -9.62
C GLU A 28 -1.29 -5.74 -9.21
N SER A 29 -1.16 -6.75 -10.07
CA SER A 29 -0.35 -7.93 -9.79
C SER A 29 1.12 -7.56 -9.60
N TYR A 30 1.64 -6.66 -10.44
CA TYR A 30 3.02 -6.17 -10.34
C TYR A 30 3.27 -5.37 -9.06
N ILE A 31 2.35 -4.48 -8.68
CA ILE A 31 2.42 -3.69 -7.44
C ILE A 31 2.37 -4.61 -6.22
N LEU A 32 1.39 -5.52 -6.17
CA LEU A 32 1.22 -6.46 -5.06
C LEU A 32 2.46 -7.33 -4.89
N GLN A 33 3.02 -7.84 -5.99
CA GLN A 33 4.25 -8.65 -5.96
C GLN A 33 5.43 -7.83 -5.42
N SER A 34 5.65 -6.63 -5.97
CA SER A 34 6.77 -5.76 -5.58
C SER A 34 6.71 -5.35 -4.11
N ILE A 35 5.52 -4.99 -3.61
CA ILE A 35 5.33 -4.64 -2.19
C ILE A 35 5.43 -5.88 -1.30
N SER A 36 4.89 -7.01 -1.72
CA SER A 36 5.01 -8.27 -0.96
C SER A 36 6.46 -8.69 -0.79
N ASP A 37 7.27 -8.57 -1.85
CA ASP A 37 8.70 -8.88 -1.80
C ASP A 37 9.50 -7.88 -0.95
N HIS A 38 9.09 -6.61 -0.94
CA HIS A 38 9.61 -5.63 -0.01
C HIS A 38 9.32 -6.01 1.45
N ILE A 39 8.05 -6.30 1.78
CA ILE A 39 7.59 -6.65 3.13
C ILE A 39 8.29 -7.89 3.70
N LYS A 40 8.62 -8.87 2.85
CA LYS A 40 9.39 -10.06 3.26
C LYS A 40 10.74 -9.67 3.88
N ASN A 41 11.37 -8.60 3.38
CA ASN A 41 12.68 -8.10 3.80
C ASN A 41 12.59 -6.78 4.57
N TRP A 42 11.38 -6.36 4.98
CA TRP A 42 11.17 -5.08 5.61
C TRP A 42 11.46 -5.16 7.11
N GLU A 43 12.46 -4.39 7.55
CA GLU A 43 13.01 -4.43 8.90
C GLU A 43 13.19 -3.02 9.47
N ALA A 44 13.00 -2.88 10.78
CA ALA A 44 13.37 -1.70 11.55
C ALA A 44 14.42 -2.09 12.59
N HIS A 45 15.57 -1.42 12.59
CA HIS A 45 16.70 -1.75 13.48
C HIS A 45 17.10 -3.24 13.45
N LYS A 46 17.03 -3.87 12.26
CA LYS A 46 17.28 -5.32 12.02
C LYS A 46 16.24 -6.26 12.63
N VAL A 47 15.10 -5.73 13.04
CA VAL A 47 13.96 -6.52 13.52
C VAL A 47 12.89 -6.54 12.42
N PRO A 48 12.41 -7.73 12.01
CA PRO A 48 11.38 -7.84 10.99
C PRO A 48 10.07 -7.13 11.37
N LEU A 49 9.53 -6.38 10.43
CA LEU A 49 8.22 -5.75 10.53
C LEU A 49 7.15 -6.73 10.04
N THR A 50 6.01 -6.84 10.74
CA THR A 50 4.90 -7.70 10.31
C THR A 50 3.87 -6.85 9.59
N ALA A 51 3.68 -7.07 8.29
CA ALA A 51 2.82 -6.22 7.48
C ALA A 51 2.03 -7.01 6.43
N GLY A 52 0.91 -6.43 6.01
CA GLY A 52 0.06 -6.91 4.92
C GLY A 52 -0.11 -5.83 3.87
N VAL A 53 -0.43 -6.25 2.63
CA VAL A 53 -0.73 -5.35 1.52
C VAL A 53 -2.01 -5.79 0.81
N ALA A 54 -2.82 -4.82 0.40
CA ALA A 54 -3.98 -5.03 -0.45
C ALA A 54 -4.13 -3.88 -1.46
N ILE A 55 -4.86 -4.14 -2.55
CA ILE A 55 -5.36 -3.08 -3.45
C ILE A 55 -6.89 -3.08 -3.34
N LEU A 56 -7.46 -1.94 -2.98
CA LEU A 56 -8.90 -1.75 -2.82
C LEU A 56 -9.45 -0.89 -3.95
N GLU A 57 -10.64 -1.24 -4.44
CA GLU A 57 -11.36 -0.51 -5.49
C GLU A 57 -10.51 -0.23 -6.74
N ASN A 58 -9.50 -1.05 -7.03
CA ASN A 58 -8.54 -0.88 -8.13
C ASN A 58 -7.79 0.47 -8.13
N HIS A 59 -7.74 1.17 -7.00
CA HIS A 59 -7.11 2.49 -6.86
C HIS A 59 -6.19 2.57 -5.64
N PHE A 60 -6.60 2.00 -4.51
CA PHE A 60 -5.95 2.23 -3.22
C PHE A 60 -5.02 1.10 -2.87
N ILE A 61 -3.73 1.35 -2.98
CA ILE A 61 -2.69 0.48 -2.45
C ILE A 61 -2.60 0.74 -0.95
N VAL A 62 -2.91 -0.28 -0.16
CA VAL A 62 -2.95 -0.20 1.30
C VAL A 62 -1.89 -1.10 1.88
N VAL A 63 -0.95 -0.51 2.63
CA VAL A 63 0.06 -1.24 3.40
C VAL A 63 -0.25 -1.08 4.88
N ALA A 64 -0.49 -2.18 5.58
CA ALA A 64 -0.80 -2.19 7.00
C ALA A 64 0.37 -2.83 7.77
N LEU A 65 0.81 -2.19 8.86
CA LEU A 65 1.88 -2.65 9.75
C LEU A 65 1.33 -2.94 11.15
N ASP A 66 1.65 -4.11 11.67
CA ASP A 66 1.39 -4.50 13.05
C ASP A 66 2.42 -3.86 14.00
N GLU A 67 2.12 -2.64 14.44
CA GLU A 67 2.95 -1.88 15.37
C GLU A 67 2.93 -2.46 16.80
N SER A 68 2.03 -3.40 17.12
CA SER A 68 2.04 -4.12 18.41
C SER A 68 3.26 -5.03 18.56
N LYS A 69 3.83 -5.48 17.43
CA LYS A 69 5.05 -6.30 17.41
C LYS A 69 6.29 -5.45 17.33
N ASN A 70 6.37 -4.56 16.33
CA ASN A 70 7.52 -3.69 16.11
C ASN A 70 7.10 -2.40 15.41
N LEU A 71 7.62 -1.28 15.89
CA LEU A 71 7.42 0.03 15.28
C LEU A 71 8.32 0.19 14.05
N ALA A 72 7.78 0.84 13.02
CA ALA A 72 8.62 1.27 11.90
C ALA A 72 9.58 2.39 12.34
N SER A 73 10.83 2.27 11.91
CA SER A 73 11.84 3.33 12.03
C SER A 73 11.72 4.32 10.87
N GLY A 74 12.29 5.53 11.00
CA GLY A 74 12.36 6.49 9.89
C GLY A 74 13.00 5.88 8.64
N CYS A 75 14.10 5.13 8.80
CA CYS A 75 14.76 4.45 7.70
C CYS A 75 13.87 3.41 7.02
N SER A 76 13.08 2.64 7.77
CA SER A 76 12.18 1.63 7.18
C SER A 76 11.00 2.28 6.47
N ILE A 77 10.52 3.44 6.93
CA ILE A 77 9.50 4.21 6.22
C ILE A 77 10.08 4.78 4.92
N ASP A 78 11.33 5.27 4.93
CA ASP A 78 11.99 5.79 3.74
C ASP A 78 12.15 4.72 2.65
N THR A 79 12.40 3.46 3.01
CA THR A 79 12.49 2.38 2.02
C THR A 79 11.14 2.08 1.37
N LEU A 80 10.06 2.12 2.14
CA LEU A 80 8.70 1.99 1.59
C LEU A 80 8.39 3.17 0.65
N GLN A 81 8.72 4.39 1.07
CA GLN A 81 8.50 5.59 0.25
C GLN A 81 9.28 5.53 -1.08
N LYS A 82 10.53 5.04 -1.06
CA LYS A 82 11.35 4.84 -2.27
C LYS A 82 10.76 3.78 -3.20
N LEU A 83 10.22 2.69 -2.63
CA LEU A 83 9.55 1.67 -3.43
C LEU A 83 8.34 2.25 -4.18
N ILE A 84 7.50 3.04 -3.50
CA ILE A 84 6.35 3.67 -4.15
C ILE A 84 6.78 4.64 -5.25
N GLN A 85 7.84 5.43 -5.02
CA GLN A 85 8.40 6.30 -6.06
C GLN A 85 8.93 5.53 -7.28
N HIS A 86 9.47 4.33 -7.07
CA HIS A 86 9.92 3.47 -8.14
C HIS A 86 8.73 2.92 -8.95
N LEU A 87 7.71 2.39 -8.27
CA LEU A 87 6.48 1.92 -8.89
C LEU A 87 5.78 3.01 -9.71
N GLU A 88 5.75 4.25 -9.20
CA GLU A 88 5.19 5.41 -9.90
C GLU A 88 5.88 5.63 -11.25
N LYS A 89 7.21 5.57 -11.28
CA LYS A 89 8.02 5.77 -12.50
C LYS A 89 7.89 4.60 -13.46
N ASP A 90 8.01 3.37 -12.95
CA ASP A 90 8.03 2.16 -13.77
C ASP A 90 6.70 1.93 -14.48
N LEU A 91 5.58 2.26 -13.80
CA LEU A 91 4.24 2.12 -14.36
C LEU A 91 3.73 3.40 -15.03
N SER A 92 4.47 4.51 -14.93
CA SER A 92 4.05 5.84 -15.42
C SER A 92 2.66 6.25 -14.92
N ILE A 93 2.39 6.02 -13.63
CA ILE A 93 1.15 6.40 -12.94
C ILE A 93 1.44 7.48 -11.90
N SER A 94 0.41 8.01 -11.23
CA SER A 94 0.55 8.96 -10.11
C SER A 94 0.04 8.30 -8.83
N LEU A 95 0.91 8.13 -7.82
CA LEU A 95 0.59 7.48 -6.54
C LEU A 95 0.79 8.40 -5.34
N LEU A 96 1.65 9.42 -5.47
CA LEU A 96 2.05 10.31 -4.38
C LEU A 96 1.34 11.67 -4.39
N ASN A 97 0.41 11.89 -5.33
CA ASN A 97 -0.37 13.11 -5.38
C ASN A 97 -1.40 13.16 -4.24
N ARG A 98 -1.07 13.90 -3.17
CA ARG A 98 -1.91 14.07 -1.98
C ARG A 98 -3.11 15.01 -2.19
N LEU A 99 -3.23 15.63 -3.36
CA LEU A 99 -4.33 16.53 -3.70
C LEU A 99 -5.50 15.81 -4.38
N ASN A 100 -5.36 14.51 -4.66
CA ASN A 100 -6.41 13.72 -5.29
C ASN A 100 -7.61 13.55 -4.35
N ILE A 101 -8.81 13.76 -4.90
CA ILE A 101 -10.09 13.51 -4.22
C ILE A 101 -10.78 12.36 -4.94
N PHE A 102 -11.09 11.31 -4.20
CA PHE A 102 -11.79 10.13 -4.71
C PHE A 102 -13.24 10.16 -4.22
N CYS A 103 -14.19 10.17 -5.14
CA CYS A 103 -15.62 10.15 -4.85
C CYS A 103 -16.24 8.92 -5.50
N LYS A 104 -16.92 8.08 -4.70
CA LYS A 104 -17.84 7.07 -5.21
C LYS A 104 -19.22 7.71 -5.27
N ILE A 105 -19.68 7.99 -6.49
CA ILE A 105 -21.04 8.45 -6.71
C ILE A 105 -21.88 7.18 -6.80
N GLU A 106 -22.65 6.90 -5.77
CA GLU A 106 -23.72 5.93 -5.89
C GLU A 106 -24.79 6.60 -6.77
N ASP A 107 -24.92 6.13 -8.01
CA ASP A 107 -26.10 6.49 -8.80
C ASP A 107 -27.32 5.94 -8.07
N VAL A 108 -28.02 6.83 -7.39
CA VAL A 108 -29.41 6.62 -7.02
C VAL A 108 -30.19 6.62 -8.34
N ASP A 109 -30.21 5.48 -9.01
CA ASP A 109 -31.08 5.27 -10.16
C ASP A 109 -32.55 5.35 -9.70
N ARG A 110 -33.07 6.56 -9.84
CA ARG A 110 -34.25 6.90 -10.64
C ARG A 110 -35.48 6.00 -10.43
N CYS A 111 -36.34 6.46 -9.52
CA CYS A 111 -37.78 6.65 -9.75
C CYS A 111 -38.20 7.98 -9.11
#